data_AF-A0A1B6HI08-F1
#
_entry.id   AF-A0A1B6HI08-F1
#
_cell.length_a   1.000
_cell.length_b   1.000
_cell.length_c   1.000
_cell.angle_alpha   90.00
_cell.angle_beta   90.00
_cell.angle_gamma   90.00
#
_symmetry.space_group_name_H-M   'P 1'
#
loop_
_entity.id
_entity.type
_entity.pdbx_description
1 polymer ?
#
loop_
_entity_poly.entity_id
_entity_poly.type
_entity_poly.pdbx_seq_one_letter_code
_entity_poly.pdbx_strand_id
1 'polypeptide(L)'
;GEETSVKGKIEFFQETEYEATDMEFSLGGLVGAGTYHIHRMPVSEHLEFPCEESTLGTVFDPYNVGEVTSPPPTPGTPDMYAVGDLSGKYGRLDQLSHLDTFHNDSSLMLFGQSSVLGRSVVIFRKHTARWTCATVERGYAPSEARELRAVASFHHPNGYAWGYIRMTQLIHFDGSASDTIIEVNLKHPGEHDRNFTQNHNWAIYVNPVGVDATVKVLHTRCTAAGYLWNPYYTQLADPLNHDLYREECGPDHPLRCYVGDLSGRLGTIDIGGRKRVFSDPNFPLEGTVSAMGKSIVILDKNRGPDKFACANIEPDKDTIKYVNVRRTPKFIVSQFLEDVRRVMGIPEWLLTVDTRRTKILHGGACTQLLVHFKGPEANKLEQDFSRLLSTGRLESPSLYIPGYLYPSNRKSRLSYKLCGADNEKGKLDVHIFHIR
;
A
#
# COMPACT_ATOMS: atom_id res chain seq x y z
N GLY A 1 -8.22 -19.00 4.83
CA GLY A 1 -8.31 -18.70 6.28
C GLY A 1 -9.57 -19.27 6.90
N GLU A 2 -9.59 -19.44 8.22
CA GLU A 2 -10.77 -19.81 9.03
C GLU A 2 -11.66 -18.57 9.25
N GLU A 3 -12.99 -18.69 9.13
CA GLU A 3 -13.90 -17.58 9.45
C GLU A 3 -13.88 -17.29 10.96
N THR A 4 -13.83 -16.02 11.33
CA THR A 4 -13.82 -15.58 12.73
C THR A 4 -15.23 -15.22 13.22
N SER A 5 -15.50 -15.47 14.50
CA SER A 5 -16.72 -14.99 15.18
C SER A 5 -16.64 -13.51 15.57
N VAL A 6 -15.44 -12.93 15.57
CA VAL A 6 -15.22 -11.55 16.01
C VAL A 6 -15.86 -10.59 15.01
N LYS A 7 -16.69 -9.66 15.52
CA LYS A 7 -17.37 -8.63 14.75
C LYS A 7 -17.38 -7.33 15.54
N GLY A 8 -17.41 -6.20 14.85
CA GLY A 8 -17.43 -4.89 15.50
C GLY A 8 -16.59 -3.85 14.78
N LYS A 9 -16.31 -2.76 15.47
CA LYS A 9 -15.48 -1.65 15.00
C LYS A 9 -14.57 -1.14 16.11
N ILE A 10 -13.42 -0.61 15.71
CA ILE A 10 -12.54 0.19 16.53
C ILE A 10 -12.38 1.50 15.79
N GLU A 11 -12.77 2.61 16.40
CA GLU A 11 -12.70 3.94 15.83
C GLU A 11 -11.67 4.75 16.59
N PHE A 12 -10.83 5.46 15.85
CA PHE A 12 -9.85 6.40 16.38
C PHE A 12 -10.25 7.79 15.89
N PHE A 13 -10.35 8.75 16.80
CA PHE A 13 -10.74 10.12 16.52
C PHE A 13 -9.68 11.07 17.09
N GLN A 14 -9.23 12.02 16.29
CA GLN A 14 -8.30 13.05 16.70
C GLN A 14 -8.65 14.31 15.91
N GLU A 15 -9.07 15.37 16.60
CA GLU A 15 -9.54 16.60 15.94
C GLU A 15 -8.37 17.40 15.37
N THR A 16 -7.26 17.49 16.11
CA THR A 16 -6.03 18.18 15.69
C THR A 16 -4.78 17.39 16.05
N GLU A 17 -3.66 17.69 15.40
CA GLU A 17 -2.35 17.05 15.67
C GLU A 17 -1.82 17.28 17.10
N TYR A 18 -2.40 18.24 17.84
CA TYR A 18 -1.98 18.61 19.20
C TYR A 18 -2.80 17.93 20.30
N GLU A 19 -3.89 17.28 19.93
CA GLU A 19 -4.79 16.61 20.87
C GLU A 19 -4.47 15.13 21.01
N ALA A 20 -4.92 14.55 22.12
CA ALA A 20 -4.84 13.10 22.29
C ALA A 20 -5.86 12.40 21.39
N THR A 21 -5.56 11.16 20.99
CA THR A 21 -6.48 10.36 20.18
C THR A 21 -7.51 9.69 21.08
N ASP A 22 -8.78 9.96 20.81
CA ASP A 22 -9.91 9.25 21.39
C ASP A 22 -10.14 7.94 20.65
N MET A 23 -10.47 6.90 21.39
CA MET A 23 -10.66 5.55 20.87
C MET A 23 -11.95 4.94 21.38
N GLU A 24 -12.79 4.50 20.46
CA GLU A 24 -14.02 3.78 20.74
C GLU A 24 -13.89 2.33 20.28
N PHE A 25 -14.08 1.40 21.20
CA PHE A 25 -14.08 -0.04 20.93
C PHE A 25 -15.50 -0.54 21.06
N SER A 26 -16.03 -1.16 20.01
CA SER A 26 -17.28 -1.92 20.06
C SER A 26 -17.07 -3.25 19.35
N LEU A 27 -16.75 -4.29 20.13
CA LEU A 27 -16.36 -5.60 19.65
C LEU A 27 -17.21 -6.71 20.30
N GLY A 28 -17.71 -7.63 19.49
CA GLY A 28 -18.43 -8.82 19.92
C GLY A 28 -17.79 -10.10 19.40
N GLY A 29 -18.22 -11.24 19.95
CA GLY A 29 -17.73 -12.55 19.53
C GLY A 29 -16.30 -12.85 20.01
N LEU A 30 -15.89 -12.23 21.12
CA LEU A 30 -14.55 -12.27 21.69
C LEU A 30 -14.26 -13.54 22.53
N VAL A 31 -15.16 -14.52 22.55
CA VAL A 31 -14.96 -15.76 23.32
C VAL A 31 -13.71 -16.48 22.81
N GLY A 32 -12.64 -16.50 23.61
CA GLY A 32 -11.34 -17.07 23.24
C GLY A 32 -10.33 -16.07 22.69
N ALA A 33 -10.67 -14.77 22.65
CA ALA A 33 -9.73 -13.68 22.40
C ALA A 33 -8.72 -13.57 23.55
N GLY A 34 -7.54 -13.06 23.22
CA GLY A 34 -6.45 -12.80 24.16
C GLY A 34 -5.96 -11.37 24.01
N THR A 35 -4.77 -11.19 23.44
CA THR A 35 -4.20 -9.85 23.19
C THR A 35 -4.67 -9.26 21.87
N TYR A 36 -4.45 -7.96 21.71
CA TYR A 36 -4.74 -7.18 20.52
C TYR A 36 -3.77 -6.01 20.43
N HIS A 37 -3.18 -5.82 19.26
CA HIS A 37 -2.14 -4.82 19.02
C HIS A 37 -2.30 -4.17 17.64
N ILE A 38 -1.72 -2.99 17.45
CA ILE A 38 -1.49 -2.38 16.15
C ILE A 38 -0.11 -2.84 15.65
N HIS A 39 -0.09 -3.47 14.47
CA HIS A 39 1.08 -3.99 13.78
C HIS A 39 1.52 -3.09 12.63
N ARG A 40 2.79 -3.17 12.26
CA ARG A 40 3.45 -2.17 11.40
C ARG A 40 2.91 -2.07 9.97
N MET A 41 2.36 -3.14 9.38
CA MET A 41 1.93 -3.19 7.97
C MET A 41 0.41 -3.32 7.79
N PRO A 42 -0.15 -2.86 6.66
CA PRO A 42 -1.57 -2.99 6.37
C PRO A 42 -1.92 -4.41 5.92
N VAL A 43 -3.19 -4.75 6.06
CA VAL A 43 -3.74 -6.03 5.60
C VAL A 43 -3.75 -6.08 4.07
N SER A 44 -3.15 -7.14 3.51
CA SER A 44 -3.15 -7.39 2.06
C SER A 44 -4.29 -8.33 1.68
N GLU A 45 -5.33 -7.78 1.06
CA GLU A 45 -6.60 -8.46 0.75
C GLU A 45 -6.49 -9.62 -0.27
N HIS A 46 -5.37 -9.67 -1.00
CA HIS A 46 -5.11 -10.72 -2.00
C HIS A 46 -4.48 -11.98 -1.42
N LEU A 47 -4.14 -11.98 -0.12
CA LEU A 47 -3.54 -13.13 0.55
C LEU A 47 -4.61 -14.05 1.14
N GLU A 48 -4.35 -15.34 1.14
CA GLU A 48 -5.23 -16.33 1.78
C GLU A 48 -5.14 -16.30 3.31
N PHE A 49 -3.95 -15.96 3.82
CA PHE A 49 -3.63 -15.81 5.24
C PHE A 49 -3.13 -14.37 5.51
N PRO A 50 -4.04 -13.38 5.47
CA PRO A 50 -3.66 -11.97 5.52
C PRO A 50 -3.03 -11.54 6.85
N CYS A 51 -3.35 -12.24 7.95
CA CYS A 51 -2.96 -11.83 9.30
C CYS A 51 -1.60 -12.39 9.76
N GLU A 52 -0.84 -13.10 8.94
CA GLU A 52 0.43 -13.70 9.33
C GLU A 52 1.50 -12.69 9.76
N GLU A 53 2.48 -13.14 10.55
CA GLU A 53 3.62 -12.29 10.94
C GLU A 53 4.50 -11.88 9.77
N SER A 54 4.65 -12.79 8.80
CA SER A 54 5.36 -12.56 7.55
C SER A 54 4.82 -11.34 6.79
N THR A 55 3.52 -11.04 6.92
CA THR A 55 2.82 -10.00 6.18
C THR A 55 2.65 -8.72 7.01
N LEU A 56 2.14 -8.83 8.24
CA LEU A 56 1.80 -7.65 9.07
C LEU A 56 2.99 -7.11 9.87
N GLY A 57 4.05 -7.90 10.03
CA GLY A 57 5.18 -7.57 10.87
C GLY A 57 4.87 -7.68 12.36
N THR A 58 5.69 -7.01 13.17
CA THR A 58 5.61 -6.95 14.64
C THR A 58 4.73 -5.79 15.10
N VAL A 59 4.57 -5.64 16.42
CA VAL A 59 3.88 -4.49 17.03
C VAL A 59 4.53 -3.18 16.58
N PHE A 60 3.69 -2.17 16.36
CA PHE A 60 4.13 -0.83 16.02
C PHE A 60 4.71 -0.14 17.26
N ASP A 61 6.00 0.13 17.21
CA ASP A 61 6.77 0.74 18.30
C ASP A 61 7.78 1.72 17.69
N PRO A 62 7.35 2.95 17.34
CA PRO A 62 8.23 3.94 16.73
C PRO A 62 9.31 4.45 17.70
N TYR A 63 9.06 4.36 19.02
CA TYR A 63 9.96 4.86 20.06
C TYR A 63 10.87 3.76 20.66
N ASN A 64 10.73 2.52 20.21
CA ASN A 64 11.48 1.35 20.69
C ASN A 64 11.43 1.19 22.22
N VAL A 65 10.24 1.39 22.81
CA VAL A 65 10.04 1.21 24.26
C VAL A 65 10.39 -0.22 24.65
N GLY A 66 9.91 -1.22 23.89
CA GLY A 66 10.19 -2.64 24.09
C GLY A 66 9.38 -3.35 25.20
N GLU A 67 9.21 -4.67 25.11
CA GLU A 67 8.43 -5.47 26.08
C GLU A 67 9.08 -5.56 27.47
N VAL A 68 10.41 -5.47 27.57
CA VAL A 68 11.15 -5.67 28.83
C VAL A 68 11.00 -4.51 29.80
N THR A 69 10.79 -3.30 29.28
CA THR A 69 10.65 -2.06 30.04
C THR A 69 9.18 -1.72 30.35
N SER A 70 8.26 -2.36 29.63
CA SER A 70 6.83 -2.12 29.77
C SER A 70 6.33 -2.68 31.12
N PRO A 71 5.53 -1.92 31.89
CA PRO A 71 4.93 -2.43 33.11
C PRO A 71 3.94 -3.56 32.80
N PRO A 72 3.43 -4.29 33.82
CA PRO A 72 2.29 -5.18 33.63
C PRO A 72 1.13 -4.44 32.92
N PRO A 73 0.18 -5.13 32.28
CA PRO A 73 -0.93 -4.46 31.59
C PRO A 73 -1.80 -3.63 32.53
N THR A 74 -2.12 -2.38 32.17
CA THR A 74 -3.03 -1.41 32.84
C THR A 74 -2.45 -0.39 33.86
N PRO A 75 -1.48 -0.69 34.76
CA PRO A 75 -1.01 0.27 35.76
C PRO A 75 -0.09 1.39 35.25
N GLY A 76 0.42 1.31 34.01
CA GLY A 76 1.32 2.32 33.45
C GLY A 76 0.59 3.47 32.75
N THR A 77 1.30 4.56 32.49
CA THR A 77 0.83 5.60 31.55
C THR A 77 1.01 5.10 30.10
N PRO A 78 0.21 5.59 29.13
CA PRO A 78 0.24 5.05 27.76
C PRO A 78 1.61 5.08 27.08
N ASP A 79 2.45 6.06 27.41
CA ASP A 79 3.83 6.23 26.89
C ASP A 79 4.82 5.18 27.41
N MET A 80 4.48 4.42 28.46
CA MET A 80 5.31 3.33 28.99
C MET A 80 5.19 2.03 28.18
N TYR A 81 4.30 1.98 27.19
CA TYR A 81 4.08 0.83 26.31
C TYR A 81 4.41 1.19 24.87
N ALA A 82 4.70 0.19 24.04
CA ALA A 82 4.75 0.38 22.60
C ALA A 82 3.45 1.04 22.11
N VAL A 83 3.54 1.97 21.16
CA VAL A 83 2.37 2.73 20.67
C VAL A 83 1.23 1.81 20.25
N GLY A 84 1.56 0.68 19.60
CA GLY A 84 0.59 -0.32 19.18
C GLY A 84 0.18 -1.37 20.22
N ASP A 85 0.72 -1.39 21.44
CA ASP A 85 0.34 -2.36 22.46
C ASP A 85 -0.95 -1.94 23.21
N LEU A 86 -2.09 -2.13 22.56
CA LEU A 86 -3.40 -1.82 23.13
C LEU A 86 -3.74 -2.70 24.34
N SER A 87 -3.27 -3.95 24.35
CA SER A 87 -3.49 -4.87 25.48
C SER A 87 -2.72 -4.49 26.74
N GLY A 88 -1.48 -4.02 26.58
CA GLY A 88 -0.68 -3.46 27.67
C GLY A 88 -1.33 -2.21 28.25
N LYS A 89 -1.82 -1.32 27.39
CA LYS A 89 -2.42 -0.03 27.79
C LYS A 89 -3.81 -0.17 28.41
N TYR A 90 -4.71 -0.93 27.78
CA TYR A 90 -6.15 -0.93 28.11
C TYR A 90 -6.65 -2.26 28.68
N GLY A 91 -5.75 -3.20 28.92
CA GLY A 91 -6.08 -4.53 29.39
C GLY A 91 -6.41 -5.48 28.24
N ARG A 92 -6.40 -6.78 28.56
CA ARG A 92 -6.52 -7.89 27.61
C ARG A 92 -8.00 -8.24 27.34
N LEU A 93 -8.28 -8.93 26.23
CA LEU A 93 -9.63 -9.37 25.87
C LEU A 93 -10.00 -10.74 26.46
N ASP A 94 -9.22 -11.23 27.42
CA ASP A 94 -9.42 -12.56 28.00
C ASP A 94 -10.80 -12.65 28.66
N GLN A 95 -11.54 -13.72 28.34
CA GLN A 95 -12.85 -14.04 28.92
C GLN A 95 -13.97 -13.04 28.63
N LEU A 96 -13.78 -12.10 27.71
CA LEU A 96 -14.84 -11.20 27.24
C LEU A 96 -15.66 -11.86 26.13
N SER A 97 -16.98 -11.65 26.16
CA SER A 97 -17.86 -11.96 25.02
C SER A 97 -18.12 -10.73 24.17
N HIS A 98 -18.18 -9.55 24.82
CA HIS A 98 -18.38 -8.23 24.24
C HIS A 98 -17.45 -7.23 24.94
N LEU A 99 -17.02 -6.20 24.22
CA LEU A 99 -16.25 -5.06 24.72
C LEU A 99 -16.86 -3.80 24.12
N ASP A 100 -17.37 -2.92 24.98
CA ASP A 100 -17.75 -1.54 24.64
C ASP A 100 -17.02 -0.60 25.60
N THR A 101 -15.95 0.03 25.12
CA THR A 101 -15.12 0.92 25.94
C THR A 101 -14.67 2.14 25.17
N PHE A 102 -14.33 3.17 25.94
CA PHE A 102 -13.77 4.42 25.44
C PHE A 102 -12.45 4.70 26.16
N HIS A 103 -11.43 5.07 25.39
CA HIS A 103 -10.10 5.39 25.89
C HIS A 103 -9.55 6.65 25.22
N ASN A 104 -8.61 7.31 25.88
CA ASN A 104 -7.87 8.45 25.34
C ASN A 104 -6.37 8.16 25.43
N ASP A 105 -5.60 8.47 24.37
CA ASP A 105 -4.16 8.19 24.28
C ASP A 105 -3.41 9.32 23.60
N SER A 106 -2.49 9.96 24.34
CA SER A 106 -1.60 10.98 23.80
C SER A 106 -0.35 10.41 23.12
N SER A 107 -0.07 9.11 23.25
CA SER A 107 1.07 8.44 22.62
C SER A 107 0.74 7.86 21.24
N LEU A 108 -0.54 7.66 20.96
CA LEU A 108 -1.07 7.18 19.68
C LEU A 108 -1.59 8.39 18.90
N MET A 109 -1.07 8.58 17.68
CA MET A 109 -1.45 9.70 16.83
C MET A 109 -2.01 9.22 15.49
N LEU A 110 -2.95 9.98 14.93
CA LEU A 110 -3.43 9.88 13.56
C LEU A 110 -2.68 10.82 12.60
N PHE A 111 -2.03 11.85 13.14
CA PHE A 111 -1.16 12.78 12.43
C PHE A 111 0.32 12.54 12.72
N GLY A 112 1.19 13.17 11.95
CA GLY A 112 2.63 13.14 12.10
C GLY A 112 3.26 11.84 11.60
N GLN A 113 4.58 11.77 11.74
CA GLN A 113 5.41 10.67 11.23
C GLN A 113 5.16 9.33 11.94
N SER A 114 4.69 9.38 13.18
CA SER A 114 4.35 8.22 14.01
C SER A 114 2.89 7.78 13.88
N SER A 115 2.16 8.28 12.88
CA SER A 115 0.75 7.94 12.66
C SER A 115 0.51 6.42 12.57
N VAL A 116 -0.61 5.98 13.14
CA VAL A 116 -1.11 4.60 13.03
C VAL A 116 -1.93 4.34 11.77
N LEU A 117 -2.20 5.36 10.95
CA LEU A 117 -2.91 5.19 9.68
C LEU A 117 -2.11 4.31 8.70
N GLY A 118 -2.80 3.44 7.97
CA GLY A 118 -2.17 2.48 7.05
C GLY A 118 -1.47 1.30 7.76
N ARG A 119 -1.68 1.14 9.07
CA ARG A 119 -1.22 -0.01 9.86
C ARG A 119 -2.36 -1.00 10.07
N SER A 120 -2.17 -2.07 10.83
CA SER A 120 -3.25 -3.06 11.06
C SER A 120 -3.47 -3.37 12.52
N VAL A 121 -4.71 -3.44 12.97
CA VAL A 121 -5.07 -4.07 14.25
C VAL A 121 -5.06 -5.58 14.08
N VAL A 122 -4.47 -6.31 15.02
CA VAL A 122 -4.44 -7.77 15.08
C VAL A 122 -4.95 -8.21 16.43
N ILE A 123 -5.97 -9.08 16.44
CA ILE A 123 -6.48 -9.74 17.65
C ILE A 123 -5.97 -11.18 17.66
N PHE A 124 -5.46 -11.61 18.80
CA PHE A 124 -4.92 -12.93 19.05
C PHE A 124 -5.94 -13.79 19.79
N ARG A 125 -5.86 -15.12 19.59
CA ARG A 125 -6.49 -16.09 20.48
C ARG A 125 -5.73 -16.16 21.79
N LYS A 126 -6.37 -16.69 22.84
CA LYS A 126 -5.76 -16.94 24.16
C LYS A 126 -4.44 -17.72 24.11
N HIS A 127 -4.23 -18.56 23.08
CA HIS A 127 -3.02 -19.35 22.84
C HIS A 127 -2.07 -18.74 21.80
N THR A 128 -1.95 -17.41 21.78
CA THR A 128 -1.00 -16.59 20.98
C THR A 128 -1.06 -16.74 19.45
N ALA A 129 -1.94 -17.57 18.91
CA ALA A 129 -2.22 -17.60 17.48
C ALA A 129 -3.01 -16.34 17.07
N ARG A 130 -2.58 -15.68 15.99
CA ARG A 130 -3.33 -14.56 15.41
C ARG A 130 -4.69 -15.03 14.93
N TRP A 131 -5.73 -14.30 15.28
CA TRP A 131 -7.11 -14.70 15.02
C TRP A 131 -7.73 -13.91 13.87
N THR A 132 -7.72 -12.58 13.98
CA THR A 132 -8.29 -11.67 12.98
C THR A 132 -7.48 -10.39 12.92
N CYS A 133 -7.57 -9.70 11.78
CA CYS A 133 -6.87 -8.46 11.55
C CYS A 133 -7.67 -7.54 10.64
N ALA A 134 -7.46 -6.23 10.78
CA ALA A 134 -8.04 -5.19 9.94
C ALA A 134 -7.04 -4.05 9.76
N THR A 135 -7.05 -3.38 8.62
CA THR A 135 -6.25 -2.16 8.39
C THR A 135 -6.92 -0.99 9.10
N VAL A 136 -6.11 -0.12 9.71
CA VAL A 136 -6.54 1.19 10.21
C VAL A 136 -6.64 2.12 9.00
N GLU A 137 -7.86 2.31 8.53
CA GLU A 137 -8.19 3.12 7.35
C GLU A 137 -8.69 4.50 7.77
N ARG A 138 -8.66 5.45 6.83
CA ARG A 138 -9.20 6.79 7.07
C ARG A 138 -10.73 6.75 7.03
N GLY A 139 -11.38 7.23 8.07
CA GLY A 139 -12.80 7.56 8.05
C GLY A 139 -12.99 8.98 7.53
N TYR A 140 -13.74 9.16 6.45
CA TYR A 140 -14.14 10.48 5.96
C TYR A 140 -15.50 10.38 5.24
N ALA A 141 -16.30 11.44 5.35
CA ALA A 141 -17.50 11.55 4.54
C ALA A 141 -17.14 12.08 3.14
N PRO A 142 -17.69 11.53 2.05
CA PRO A 142 -17.50 12.08 0.70
C PRO A 142 -17.98 13.53 0.54
N SER A 143 -18.80 14.02 1.49
CA SER A 143 -19.24 15.42 1.59
C SER A 143 -18.24 16.35 2.26
N GLU A 144 -17.15 15.84 2.85
CA GLU A 144 -16.15 16.61 3.59
C GLU A 144 -14.77 16.59 2.91
N ALA A 145 -14.40 15.45 2.33
CA ALA A 145 -13.10 15.27 1.70
C ALA A 145 -13.15 14.27 0.55
N ARG A 146 -12.09 14.29 -0.26
CA ARG A 146 -11.81 13.25 -1.26
C ARG A 146 -10.43 12.65 -1.03
N GLU A 147 -10.32 11.36 -1.30
CA GLU A 147 -9.03 10.67 -1.28
C GLU A 147 -8.33 10.77 -2.63
N LEU A 148 -7.11 11.30 -2.58
CA LEU A 148 -6.13 11.22 -3.67
C LEU A 148 -5.24 10.00 -3.49
N ARG A 149 -4.98 9.31 -4.60
CA ARG A 149 -4.09 8.16 -4.66
C ARG A 149 -3.06 8.34 -5.76
N ALA A 150 -1.81 8.04 -5.44
CA ALA A 150 -0.70 8.07 -6.39
C ALA A 150 0.17 6.81 -6.24
N VAL A 151 0.89 6.48 -7.30
CA VAL A 151 1.82 5.35 -7.33
C VAL A 151 3.07 5.73 -8.11
N ALA A 152 4.23 5.42 -7.54
CA ALA A 152 5.48 5.31 -8.24
C ALA A 152 5.76 3.83 -8.52
N SER A 153 5.49 3.40 -9.75
CA SER A 153 5.58 1.98 -10.13
C SER A 153 6.92 1.63 -10.77
N PHE A 154 7.71 0.80 -10.09
CA PHE A 154 8.96 0.24 -10.58
C PHE A 154 8.65 -1.09 -11.30
N HIS A 155 8.05 -1.00 -12.49
CA HIS A 155 7.59 -2.16 -13.27
C HIS A 155 8.42 -2.43 -14.52
N HIS A 156 9.49 -1.67 -14.75
CA HIS A 156 10.30 -1.84 -15.95
C HIS A 156 11.09 -3.17 -15.87
N PRO A 157 10.95 -4.12 -16.83
CA PRO A 157 11.61 -5.43 -16.74
C PRO A 157 13.14 -5.36 -16.73
N ASN A 158 13.72 -4.39 -17.45
CA ASN A 158 15.16 -4.08 -17.43
C ASN A 158 15.56 -3.06 -16.35
N GLY A 159 14.68 -2.77 -15.38
CA GLY A 159 14.95 -1.85 -14.28
C GLY A 159 15.87 -2.46 -13.22
N TYR A 160 16.09 -1.72 -12.13
CA TYR A 160 16.98 -2.12 -11.02
C TYR A 160 16.25 -2.27 -9.68
N ALA A 161 15.01 -1.81 -9.61
CA ALA A 161 14.08 -2.09 -8.53
C ALA A 161 12.78 -2.60 -9.15
N TRP A 162 12.04 -3.40 -8.39
CA TRP A 162 10.79 -3.99 -8.81
C TRP A 162 9.75 -3.88 -7.70
N GLY A 163 8.63 -3.25 -7.97
CA GLY A 163 7.60 -3.01 -6.95
C GLY A 163 6.92 -1.66 -7.11
N TYR A 164 6.46 -1.11 -6.00
CA TYR A 164 5.77 0.18 -5.99
C TYR A 164 6.04 0.97 -4.71
N ILE A 165 5.83 2.27 -4.82
CA ILE A 165 5.57 3.16 -3.69
C ILE A 165 4.20 3.76 -3.93
N ARG A 166 3.26 3.53 -3.02
CA ARG A 166 1.89 4.06 -3.09
C ARG A 166 1.72 5.19 -2.09
N MET A 167 1.01 6.23 -2.48
CA MET A 167 0.71 7.36 -1.64
C MET A 167 -0.80 7.60 -1.61
N THR A 168 -1.31 7.94 -0.44
CA THR A 168 -2.71 8.33 -0.25
C THR A 168 -2.80 9.58 0.62
N GLN A 169 -3.66 10.52 0.24
CA GLN A 169 -3.84 11.80 0.94
C GLN A 169 -5.31 12.21 0.87
N LEU A 170 -5.88 12.73 1.95
CA LEU A 170 -7.19 13.38 1.90
C LEU A 170 -7.01 14.85 1.57
N ILE A 171 -7.84 15.34 0.66
CA ILE A 171 -8.01 16.77 0.41
C ILE A 171 -9.42 17.14 0.83
N HIS A 172 -9.50 18.02 1.82
CA HIS A 172 -10.75 18.55 2.35
C HIS A 172 -11.28 19.65 1.43
N PHE A 173 -12.60 19.88 1.45
CA PHE A 173 -13.22 20.90 0.60
C PHE A 173 -12.86 22.34 0.98
N ASP A 174 -12.34 22.56 2.19
CA ASP A 174 -11.76 23.84 2.62
C ASP A 174 -10.36 24.10 2.03
N GLY A 175 -9.79 23.11 1.32
CA GLY A 175 -8.47 23.17 0.72
C GLY A 175 -7.34 22.66 1.61
N SER A 176 -7.62 22.28 2.86
CA SER A 176 -6.66 21.62 3.73
C SER A 176 -6.35 20.20 3.24
N ALA A 177 -5.14 19.73 3.51
CA ALA A 177 -4.68 18.40 3.14
C ALA A 177 -4.25 17.64 4.39
N SER A 178 -4.60 16.36 4.45
CA SER A 178 -4.06 15.48 5.49
C SER A 178 -2.59 15.15 5.22
N ASP A 179 -1.94 14.50 6.18
CA ASP A 179 -0.68 13.80 5.91
C ASP A 179 -0.80 12.82 4.74
N THR A 180 0.29 12.62 4.03
CA THR A 180 0.36 11.58 3.00
C THR A 180 0.85 10.27 3.61
N ILE A 181 0.04 9.21 3.50
CA ILE A 181 0.44 7.85 3.90
C ILE A 181 1.16 7.20 2.71
N ILE A 182 2.37 6.70 2.96
CA ILE A 182 3.26 6.14 1.94
C ILE A 182 3.51 4.65 2.23
N GLU A 183 3.05 3.76 1.35
CA GLU A 183 3.35 2.32 1.39
C GLU A 183 4.50 2.02 0.41
N VAL A 184 5.64 1.56 0.93
CA VAL A 184 6.80 1.14 0.15
C VAL A 184 6.85 -0.40 0.09
N ASN A 185 6.84 -0.96 -1.12
CA ASN A 185 6.99 -2.38 -1.37
C ASN A 185 7.92 -2.61 -2.57
N LEU A 186 9.21 -2.81 -2.30
CA LEU A 186 10.26 -2.89 -3.31
C LEU A 186 11.12 -4.13 -3.11
N LYS A 187 11.40 -4.83 -4.22
CA LYS A 187 12.34 -5.96 -4.31
C LYS A 187 13.31 -5.74 -5.46
N HIS A 188 14.35 -6.56 -5.50
CA HIS A 188 15.22 -6.62 -6.69
C HIS A 188 14.47 -7.32 -7.84
N PRO A 189 14.67 -6.90 -9.11
CA PRO A 189 14.01 -7.50 -10.25
C PRO A 189 14.37 -8.98 -10.43
N GLY A 190 13.35 -9.82 -10.61
CA GLY A 190 13.50 -11.26 -10.80
C GLY A 190 12.49 -12.04 -9.96
N GLU A 191 11.89 -13.09 -10.53
CA GLU A 191 10.82 -13.85 -9.87
C GLU A 191 11.28 -14.57 -8.60
N HIS A 192 12.55 -14.99 -8.57
CA HIS A 192 13.16 -15.68 -7.45
C HIS A 192 14.36 -14.92 -6.86
N ASP A 193 14.46 -13.62 -7.15
CA ASP A 193 15.51 -12.79 -6.56
C ASP A 193 15.22 -12.58 -5.06
N ARG A 194 16.21 -12.92 -4.23
CA ARG A 194 16.19 -12.77 -2.76
C ARG A 194 17.26 -11.80 -2.27
N ASN A 195 17.84 -11.01 -3.18
CA ASN A 195 18.79 -9.97 -2.85
C ASN A 195 18.13 -8.97 -1.89
N PHE A 196 18.94 -8.51 -0.95
CA PHE A 196 18.54 -7.57 0.06
C PHE A 196 19.62 -6.49 0.19
N THR A 197 19.22 -5.23 0.03
CA THR A 197 20.10 -4.07 0.16
C THR A 197 19.44 -3.03 1.04
N GLN A 198 20.27 -2.38 1.87
CA GLN A 198 19.79 -1.56 2.97
C GLN A 198 20.18 -0.10 2.82
N ASN A 199 19.49 0.74 3.60
CA ASN A 199 19.86 2.13 3.82
C ASN A 199 19.91 2.94 2.52
N HIS A 200 18.96 2.71 1.62
CA HIS A 200 18.81 3.52 0.43
C HIS A 200 18.17 4.86 0.82
N ASN A 201 18.84 5.95 0.48
CA ASN A 201 18.17 7.24 0.44
C ASN A 201 17.18 7.24 -0.74
N TRP A 202 16.12 8.01 -0.62
CA TRP A 202 15.03 8.11 -1.56
C TRP A 202 14.42 9.50 -1.44
N ALA A 203 14.03 10.06 -2.58
CA ALA A 203 13.59 11.44 -2.65
C ALA A 203 12.78 11.72 -3.92
N ILE A 204 12.02 12.82 -3.91
CA ILE A 204 11.26 13.34 -5.04
C ILE A 204 12.16 14.27 -5.86
N TYR A 205 12.20 14.06 -7.17
CA TYR A 205 12.98 14.84 -8.11
C TYR A 205 12.07 15.59 -9.08
N VAL A 206 12.55 16.74 -9.58
CA VAL A 206 11.69 17.73 -10.26
C VAL A 206 11.00 17.24 -11.52
N ASN A 207 11.62 16.34 -12.28
CA ASN A 207 11.16 15.90 -13.60
C ASN A 207 10.74 14.43 -13.60
N PRO A 208 9.84 14.03 -14.52
CA PRO A 208 9.60 12.62 -14.81
C PRO A 208 10.83 11.97 -15.46
N VAL A 209 10.94 10.66 -15.29
CA VAL A 209 11.95 9.77 -15.88
C VAL A 209 11.36 8.94 -17.01
N GLY A 210 12.22 8.40 -17.86
CA GLY A 210 11.82 7.57 -19.00
C GLY A 210 12.79 6.42 -19.20
N VAL A 211 13.35 6.32 -20.41
CA VAL A 211 14.26 5.23 -20.79
C VAL A 211 15.56 5.21 -19.98
N ASP A 212 15.96 6.35 -19.41
CA ASP A 212 17.13 6.52 -18.56
C ASP A 212 17.06 5.73 -17.23
N ALA A 213 15.86 5.31 -16.82
CA ALA A 213 15.66 4.43 -15.66
C ALA A 213 16.29 3.03 -15.83
N THR A 214 16.64 2.65 -17.05
CA THR A 214 17.14 1.31 -17.40
C THR A 214 18.62 1.28 -17.77
N VAL A 215 19.29 2.43 -17.68
CA VAL A 215 20.70 2.55 -18.06
C VAL A 215 21.59 1.81 -17.06
N LYS A 216 22.48 0.96 -17.58
CA LYS A 216 23.41 0.16 -16.75
C LYS A 216 24.40 1.01 -15.97
N VAL A 217 24.91 2.06 -16.60
CA VAL A 217 25.92 2.94 -16.02
C VAL A 217 25.27 3.83 -14.96
N LEU A 218 25.67 3.67 -13.70
CA LEU A 218 24.98 4.25 -12.55
C LEU A 218 24.90 5.79 -12.59
N HIS A 219 25.99 6.47 -12.97
CA HIS A 219 26.03 7.93 -13.02
C HIS A 219 25.19 8.57 -14.15
N THR A 220 24.75 7.78 -15.15
CA THR A 220 23.85 8.26 -16.22
C THR A 220 22.41 7.78 -16.05
N ARG A 221 22.16 6.86 -15.11
CA ARG A 221 20.83 6.36 -14.78
C ARG A 221 20.02 7.43 -14.07
N CYS A 222 18.72 7.52 -14.38
CA CYS A 222 17.79 8.46 -13.74
C CYS A 222 18.23 9.94 -13.81
N THR A 223 19.02 10.29 -14.83
CA THR A 223 19.53 11.65 -15.03
C THR A 223 18.42 12.60 -15.45
N ALA A 224 17.40 12.11 -16.20
CA ALA A 224 16.27 12.91 -16.64
C ALA A 224 15.46 13.50 -15.47
N ALA A 225 15.47 12.83 -14.31
CA ALA A 225 14.85 13.29 -13.07
C ALA A 225 15.30 14.71 -12.66
N GLY A 226 16.50 15.12 -13.07
CA GLY A 226 17.08 16.41 -12.73
C GLY A 226 17.57 16.46 -11.28
N TYR A 227 17.13 17.49 -10.56
CA TYR A 227 17.54 17.81 -9.19
C TYR A 227 16.48 17.44 -8.16
N LEU A 228 16.91 17.38 -6.89
CA LEU A 228 16.06 17.21 -5.73
C LEU A 228 15.00 18.32 -5.68
N TRP A 229 13.75 17.94 -5.47
CA TRP A 229 12.65 18.90 -5.53
C TRP A 229 12.57 19.77 -4.27
N ASN A 230 12.77 21.07 -4.43
CA ASN A 230 12.68 22.07 -3.36
C ASN A 230 11.82 23.27 -3.80
N PRO A 231 10.48 23.15 -3.77
CA PRO A 231 9.59 24.21 -4.25
C PRO A 231 9.54 25.44 -3.34
N TYR A 232 9.89 25.30 -2.06
CA TYR A 232 9.87 26.40 -1.09
C TYR A 232 11.24 27.04 -0.88
N TYR A 233 12.24 26.60 -1.66
CA TYR A 233 13.59 27.11 -1.57
C TYR A 233 14.11 27.12 -0.12
N THR A 234 13.85 26.05 0.64
CA THR A 234 14.45 25.90 1.97
C THR A 234 15.97 26.00 1.82
N GLN A 235 16.62 26.74 2.73
CA GLN A 235 18.05 27.08 2.70
C GLN A 235 18.56 28.06 1.62
N LEU A 236 17.72 28.99 1.15
CA LEU A 236 18.15 30.08 0.25
C LEU A 236 19.35 30.91 0.72
N ALA A 237 19.56 31.06 2.03
CA ALA A 237 20.60 31.93 2.56
C ALA A 237 22.02 31.37 2.34
N ASP A 238 22.18 30.05 2.29
CA ASP A 238 23.47 29.39 2.07
C ASP A 238 23.28 28.04 1.34
N PRO A 239 22.86 28.04 0.07
CA PRO A 239 22.42 26.84 -0.64
C PRO A 239 23.55 25.85 -0.97
N LEU A 240 24.81 26.26 -0.83
CA LEU A 240 25.99 25.41 -1.03
C LEU A 240 26.48 24.75 0.26
N ASN A 241 25.93 25.13 1.41
CA ASN A 241 26.32 24.62 2.71
C ASN A 241 25.55 23.34 3.06
N HIS A 242 26.02 22.25 2.48
CA HIS A 242 25.44 20.93 2.67
C HIS A 242 25.57 20.40 4.11
N ASP A 243 26.55 20.88 4.88
CA ASP A 243 26.73 20.45 6.26
C ASP A 243 25.66 21.08 7.16
N LEU A 244 25.40 22.38 7.00
CA LEU A 244 24.27 23.05 7.65
C LEU A 244 22.94 22.38 7.29
N TYR A 245 22.73 21.99 6.03
CA TYR A 245 21.56 21.20 5.64
C TYR A 245 21.40 19.93 6.45
N ARG A 246 22.45 19.14 6.60
CA ARG A 246 22.38 17.85 7.30
C ARG A 246 22.19 18.00 8.80
N GLU A 247 22.63 19.11 9.39
CA GLU A 247 22.41 19.42 10.80
C GLU A 247 20.98 19.87 11.08
N GLU A 248 20.38 20.58 10.12
CA GLU A 248 19.08 21.25 10.29
C GLU A 248 17.90 20.42 9.78
N CYS A 249 18.11 19.61 8.73
CA CYS A 249 17.11 18.70 8.21
C CYS A 249 17.16 17.37 8.96
N GLY A 250 16.07 17.03 9.61
CA GLY A 250 15.89 15.73 10.25
C GLY A 250 14.43 15.44 10.59
N PRO A 251 14.16 14.26 11.18
CA PRO A 251 12.82 13.87 11.61
C PRO A 251 12.19 14.84 12.60
N ASP A 252 13.00 15.45 13.48
CA ASP A 252 12.56 16.43 14.49
C ASP A 252 12.31 17.83 13.89
N HIS A 253 12.92 18.12 12.74
CA HIS A 253 12.82 19.41 12.04
C HIS A 253 12.41 19.22 10.57
N PRO A 254 11.26 18.57 10.29
CA PRO A 254 10.90 18.14 8.94
C PRO A 254 10.65 19.31 7.98
N LEU A 255 10.24 20.47 8.51
CA LEU A 255 10.01 21.68 7.73
C LEU A 255 11.30 22.39 7.29
N ARG A 256 12.46 22.02 7.84
CA ARG A 256 13.78 22.52 7.39
C ARG A 256 14.35 21.72 6.23
N CYS A 257 13.81 20.53 5.97
CA CYS A 257 14.20 19.70 4.84
C CYS A 257 13.67 20.24 3.51
N TYR A 258 14.32 19.86 2.41
CA TYR A 258 13.73 20.00 1.09
C TYR A 258 12.45 19.16 1.02
N VAL A 259 11.37 19.67 0.42
CA VAL A 259 10.10 18.91 0.28
C VAL A 259 10.33 17.56 -0.38
N GLY A 260 11.24 17.46 -1.35
CA GLY A 260 11.59 16.19 -1.98
C GLY A 260 12.44 15.25 -1.13
N ASP A 261 13.11 15.70 -0.06
CA ASP A 261 13.99 14.87 0.75
C ASP A 261 13.21 14.02 1.77
N LEU A 262 12.69 12.90 1.28
CA LEU A 262 11.95 11.93 2.09
C LEU A 262 12.86 11.21 3.08
N SER A 263 14.14 11.01 2.75
CA SER A 263 15.07 10.31 3.65
C SER A 263 15.47 11.13 4.85
N GLY A 264 15.64 12.44 4.67
CA GLY A 264 15.89 13.36 5.79
C GLY A 264 14.75 13.35 6.80
N ARG A 265 13.49 13.32 6.32
CA ARG A 265 12.30 13.33 7.18
C ARG A 265 11.92 11.98 7.75
N LEU A 266 11.87 10.94 6.90
CA LEU A 266 11.24 9.65 7.20
C LEU A 266 12.26 8.52 7.41
N GLY A 267 13.55 8.79 7.15
CA GLY A 267 14.61 7.80 7.15
C GLY A 267 14.72 7.02 5.83
N THR A 268 15.66 6.08 5.82
CA THR A 268 16.00 5.28 4.64
C THR A 268 15.02 4.12 4.40
N ILE A 269 15.02 3.62 3.17
CA ILE A 269 14.29 2.41 2.79
C ILE A 269 15.25 1.27 2.45
N ASP A 270 14.73 0.05 2.50
CA ASP A 270 15.45 -1.16 2.11
C ASP A 270 14.77 -1.75 0.87
N ILE A 271 15.54 -2.45 0.03
CA ILE A 271 15.04 -3.15 -1.16
C ILE A 271 15.21 -4.65 -0.95
N GLY A 272 14.15 -5.42 -1.20
CA GLY A 272 14.09 -6.87 -0.93
C GLY A 272 13.65 -7.20 0.49
N GLY A 273 13.36 -6.19 1.31
CA GLY A 273 12.84 -6.33 2.66
C GLY A 273 11.33 -6.51 2.73
N ARG A 274 10.80 -6.42 3.95
CA ARG A 274 9.34 -6.33 4.17
C ARG A 274 8.83 -4.97 3.69
N LYS A 275 7.52 -4.88 3.45
CA LYS A 275 6.85 -3.60 3.22
C LYS A 275 7.16 -2.61 4.35
N ARG A 276 7.06 -1.31 4.07
CA ARG A 276 7.13 -0.24 5.08
C ARG A 276 6.01 0.77 4.84
N VAL A 277 5.50 1.33 5.93
CA VAL A 277 4.49 2.41 5.89
C VAL A 277 5.03 3.62 6.64
N PHE A 278 4.95 4.77 5.98
CA PHE A 278 5.32 6.08 6.51
C PHE A 278 4.13 7.03 6.44
N SER A 279 4.15 8.06 7.27
CA SER A 279 3.26 9.22 7.19
C SER A 279 4.12 10.46 7.05
N ASP A 280 3.83 11.31 6.07
CA ASP A 280 4.57 12.55 5.84
C ASP A 280 3.61 13.75 5.77
N PRO A 281 3.65 14.66 6.77
CA PRO A 281 2.88 15.90 6.74
C PRO A 281 3.30 16.86 5.62
N ASN A 282 4.52 16.73 5.08
CA ASN A 282 5.10 17.65 4.10
C ASN A 282 5.21 17.05 2.70
N PHE A 283 4.44 16.01 2.38
CA PHE A 283 4.35 15.44 1.04
C PHE A 283 3.02 15.86 0.39
N PRO A 284 2.99 16.86 -0.50
CA PRO A 284 1.76 17.29 -1.16
C PRO A 284 1.50 16.50 -2.46
N LEU A 285 0.37 15.80 -2.55
CA LEU A 285 -0.12 15.20 -3.80
C LEU A 285 -0.90 16.19 -4.67
N GLU A 286 -1.38 17.29 -4.09
CA GLU A 286 -2.11 18.35 -4.77
C GLU A 286 -1.88 19.70 -4.05
N GLY A 287 -2.27 20.79 -4.70
CA GLY A 287 -2.15 22.15 -4.19
C GLY A 287 -1.39 23.05 -5.15
N THR A 288 -0.90 24.18 -4.63
CA THR A 288 -0.05 25.13 -5.38
C THR A 288 1.25 24.49 -5.85
N VAL A 289 1.74 23.52 -5.09
CA VAL A 289 2.87 22.65 -5.42
C VAL A 289 2.41 21.21 -5.27
N SER A 290 2.80 20.34 -6.20
CA SER A 290 2.36 18.94 -6.20
C SER A 290 3.50 18.03 -6.62
N ALA A 291 3.60 16.88 -5.95
CA ALA A 291 4.49 15.78 -6.32
C ALA A 291 3.97 14.98 -7.54
N MET A 292 2.71 15.13 -7.91
CA MET A 292 2.14 14.42 -9.07
C MET A 292 2.87 14.82 -10.36
N GLY A 293 3.22 13.84 -11.20
CA GLY A 293 3.97 14.04 -12.43
C GLY A 293 5.49 14.24 -12.26
N LYS A 294 5.98 14.23 -11.02
CA LYS A 294 7.42 14.17 -10.70
C LYS A 294 7.91 12.73 -10.67
N SER A 295 9.15 12.52 -10.25
CA SER A 295 9.70 11.18 -10.06
C SER A 295 10.19 10.95 -8.64
N ILE A 296 10.11 9.70 -8.17
CA ILE A 296 10.90 9.25 -7.03
C ILE A 296 12.18 8.63 -7.55
N VAL A 297 13.29 9.03 -6.95
CA VAL A 297 14.61 8.44 -7.17
C VAL A 297 15.07 7.79 -5.88
N ILE A 298 15.51 6.54 -6.00
CA ILE A 298 16.17 5.77 -4.96
C ILE A 298 17.66 5.83 -5.25
N LEU A 299 18.45 6.23 -4.26
CA LEU A 299 19.90 6.28 -4.33
C LEU A 299 20.52 4.94 -3.95
N ASP A 300 21.82 4.79 -4.17
CA ASP A 300 22.52 3.53 -3.93
C ASP A 300 22.53 3.14 -2.44
N LYS A 301 22.74 1.85 -2.19
CA LYS A 301 22.73 1.24 -0.86
C LYS A 301 23.70 1.95 0.09
N ASN A 302 23.46 1.85 1.39
CA ASN A 302 24.32 2.43 2.41
C ASN A 302 24.53 3.94 2.24
N ARG A 303 23.46 4.66 1.87
CA ARG A 303 23.45 6.11 1.63
C ARG A 303 24.41 6.55 0.51
N GLY A 304 24.67 5.68 -0.47
CA GLY A 304 25.46 6.02 -1.65
C GLY A 304 24.81 7.17 -2.43
N PRO A 305 25.60 8.09 -3.02
CA PRO A 305 25.08 9.30 -3.64
C PRO A 305 24.47 9.05 -5.04
N ASP A 306 24.84 7.94 -5.67
CA ASP A 306 24.45 7.63 -7.03
C ASP A 306 22.99 7.20 -7.15
N LYS A 307 22.33 7.51 -8.28
CA LYS A 307 20.93 7.17 -8.52
C LYS A 307 20.81 5.68 -8.90
N PHE A 308 20.19 4.90 -8.03
CA PHE A 308 20.02 3.45 -8.20
C PHE A 308 18.80 3.07 -9.04
N ALA A 309 17.63 3.64 -8.74
CA ALA A 309 16.39 3.36 -9.47
C ALA A 309 15.46 4.57 -9.42
N CYS A 310 14.54 4.67 -10.37
CA CYS A 310 13.56 5.76 -10.39
C CYS A 310 12.24 5.33 -11.03
N ALA A 311 11.17 6.00 -10.64
CA ALA A 311 9.83 5.83 -11.20
C ALA A 311 9.04 7.14 -11.12
N ASN A 312 8.09 7.34 -12.04
CA ASN A 312 7.21 8.51 -12.05
C ASN A 312 6.10 8.39 -11.02
N ILE A 313 5.73 9.50 -10.39
CA ILE A 313 4.57 9.60 -9.50
C ILE A 313 3.35 9.87 -10.37
N GLU A 314 2.49 8.86 -10.50
CA GLU A 314 1.32 8.90 -11.37
C GLU A 314 0.04 8.63 -10.56
N PRO A 315 -1.15 9.02 -11.05
CA PRO A 315 -2.41 8.71 -10.37
C PRO A 315 -2.61 7.19 -10.20
N ASP A 316 -2.98 6.72 -9.01
CA ASP A 316 -3.29 5.31 -8.74
C ASP A 316 -4.81 5.10 -8.69
N LYS A 317 -5.41 4.91 -9.87
CA LYS A 317 -6.85 4.62 -9.97
C LYS A 317 -7.10 3.17 -9.56
N ASP A 318 -8.22 2.89 -8.89
CA ASP A 318 -8.66 1.53 -8.58
C ASP A 318 -10.03 1.28 -9.20
N THR A 319 -10.08 0.48 -10.27
CA THR A 319 -11.32 0.06 -10.92
C THR A 319 -11.65 -1.35 -10.47
N ILE A 320 -12.88 -1.57 -10.00
CA ILE A 320 -13.29 -2.81 -9.39
C ILE A 320 -14.35 -3.49 -10.26
N LYS A 321 -14.21 -4.81 -10.50
CA LYS A 321 -15.19 -5.59 -11.28
C LYS A 321 -15.37 -7.00 -10.75
N TYR A 322 -16.61 -7.46 -10.74
CA TYR A 322 -16.93 -8.87 -10.51
C TYR A 322 -16.75 -9.69 -11.79
N VAL A 323 -16.10 -10.84 -11.67
CA VAL A 323 -15.80 -11.73 -12.80
C VAL A 323 -16.17 -13.16 -12.44
N ASN A 324 -16.97 -13.80 -13.29
CA ASN A 324 -17.38 -15.19 -13.09
C ASN A 324 -16.57 -16.11 -14.01
N VAL A 325 -15.66 -16.90 -13.44
CA VAL A 325 -14.76 -17.79 -14.18
C VAL A 325 -15.18 -19.24 -13.99
N ARG A 326 -15.15 -20.02 -15.06
CA ARG A 326 -15.45 -21.46 -15.03
C ARG A 326 -14.34 -22.21 -14.31
N ARG A 327 -14.71 -23.02 -13.32
CA ARG A 327 -13.79 -23.87 -12.59
C ARG A 327 -13.58 -25.18 -13.33
N THR A 328 -12.32 -25.53 -13.53
CA THR A 328 -11.89 -26.90 -13.81
C THR A 328 -11.43 -27.55 -12.50
N PRO A 329 -11.31 -28.89 -12.43
CA PRO A 329 -10.81 -29.57 -11.23
C PRO A 329 -9.41 -29.09 -10.76
N LYS A 330 -8.62 -28.52 -11.67
CA LYS A 330 -7.28 -27.95 -11.41
C LYS A 330 -7.28 -26.42 -11.29
N PHE A 331 -8.44 -25.77 -11.18
CA PHE A 331 -8.53 -24.32 -11.15
C PHE A 331 -8.03 -23.76 -9.83
N ILE A 332 -7.00 -22.91 -9.90
CA ILE A 332 -6.43 -22.18 -8.77
C ILE A 332 -6.43 -20.69 -9.13
N VAL A 333 -6.94 -19.85 -8.21
CA VAL A 333 -7.10 -18.40 -8.45
C VAL A 333 -5.77 -17.69 -8.66
N SER A 334 -4.73 -18.04 -7.89
CA SER A 334 -3.38 -17.47 -8.06
C SER A 334 -2.81 -17.77 -9.44
N GLN A 335 -2.88 -19.03 -9.88
CA GLN A 335 -2.41 -19.44 -11.21
C GLN A 335 -3.17 -18.74 -12.33
N PHE A 336 -4.50 -18.58 -12.18
CA PHE A 336 -5.33 -17.83 -13.12
C PHE A 336 -4.85 -16.38 -13.25
N LEU A 337 -4.61 -15.69 -12.13
CA LEU A 337 -4.13 -14.31 -12.14
C LEU A 337 -2.73 -14.18 -12.74
N GLU A 338 -1.80 -15.07 -12.40
CA GLU A 338 -0.46 -15.09 -13.00
C GLU A 338 -0.52 -15.25 -14.52
N ASP A 339 -1.37 -16.17 -15.00
CA ASP A 339 -1.55 -16.40 -16.42
C ASP A 339 -2.13 -15.18 -17.15
N VAL A 340 -3.13 -14.53 -16.54
CA VAL A 340 -3.71 -13.29 -17.06
C VAL A 340 -2.65 -12.17 -17.08
N ARG A 341 -1.95 -11.95 -15.97
CA ARG A 341 -0.90 -10.92 -15.86
C ARG A 341 0.20 -11.13 -16.90
N ARG A 342 0.61 -12.39 -17.14
CA ARG A 342 1.60 -12.76 -18.15
C ARG A 342 1.13 -12.47 -19.57
N VAL A 343 -0.15 -12.68 -19.89
CA VAL A 343 -0.70 -12.36 -21.22
C VAL A 343 -0.87 -10.86 -21.42
N MET A 344 -1.34 -10.15 -20.39
CA MET A 344 -1.52 -8.70 -20.41
C MET A 344 -0.18 -7.94 -20.29
N GLY A 345 0.89 -8.59 -19.84
CA GLY A 345 2.21 -7.96 -19.69
C GLY A 345 2.25 -6.93 -18.56
N ILE A 346 1.57 -7.21 -17.44
CA ILE A 346 1.45 -6.30 -16.29
C ILE A 346 2.02 -6.93 -15.01
N PRO A 347 2.59 -6.13 -14.09
CA PRO A 347 3.09 -6.62 -12.81
C PRO A 347 1.96 -6.97 -11.82
N GLU A 348 2.32 -7.66 -10.74
CA GLU A 348 1.38 -8.24 -9.76
C GLU A 348 0.50 -7.22 -9.03
N TRP A 349 0.98 -5.99 -8.83
CA TRP A 349 0.26 -4.95 -8.08
C TRP A 349 -0.74 -4.13 -8.91
N LEU A 350 -0.77 -4.29 -10.24
CA LEU A 350 -1.75 -3.61 -11.11
C LEU A 350 -3.02 -4.43 -11.34
N LEU A 351 -3.01 -5.73 -11.00
CA LEU A 351 -4.18 -6.58 -11.09
C LEU A 351 -4.24 -7.50 -9.88
N THR A 352 -5.14 -7.26 -8.94
CA THR A 352 -5.30 -8.07 -7.72
C THR A 352 -6.71 -8.59 -7.57
N VAL A 353 -6.93 -9.57 -6.69
CA VAL A 353 -8.26 -10.08 -6.34
C VAL A 353 -8.44 -10.02 -4.84
N ASP A 354 -9.63 -9.64 -4.36
CA ASP A 354 -9.99 -9.81 -2.96
C ASP A 354 -10.41 -11.28 -2.72
N THR A 355 -9.53 -12.04 -2.08
CA THR A 355 -9.75 -13.47 -1.81
C THR A 355 -10.89 -13.66 -0.80
N ARG A 356 -11.14 -12.69 0.09
CA ARG A 356 -12.18 -12.74 1.12
C ARG A 356 -13.58 -12.58 0.55
N ARG A 357 -13.71 -11.94 -0.62
CA ARG A 357 -14.99 -11.75 -1.33
C ARG A 357 -15.24 -12.77 -2.44
N THR A 358 -14.36 -13.78 -2.56
CA THR A 358 -14.49 -14.84 -3.55
C THR A 358 -15.66 -15.78 -3.20
N LYS A 359 -16.54 -16.06 -4.17
CA LYS A 359 -17.71 -16.94 -3.97
C LYS A 359 -17.70 -18.09 -4.96
N ILE A 360 -18.12 -19.27 -4.50
CA ILE A 360 -18.35 -20.44 -5.36
C ILE A 360 -19.82 -20.42 -5.79
N LEU A 361 -20.05 -20.53 -7.10
CA LEU A 361 -21.38 -20.49 -7.70
C LEU A 361 -21.70 -21.81 -8.41
N HIS A 362 -22.99 -22.03 -8.70
CA HIS A 362 -23.51 -23.15 -9.50
C HIS A 362 -22.98 -24.53 -9.06
N GLY A 363 -23.08 -24.84 -7.76
CA GLY A 363 -22.68 -26.14 -7.22
C GLY A 363 -21.19 -26.48 -7.39
N GLY A 364 -20.33 -25.46 -7.53
CA GLY A 364 -18.88 -25.67 -7.71
C GLY A 364 -18.39 -25.51 -9.14
N ALA A 365 -19.27 -25.28 -10.12
CA ALA A 365 -18.87 -25.11 -11.53
C ALA A 365 -18.20 -23.75 -11.81
N CYS A 366 -18.45 -22.74 -10.97
CA CYS A 366 -18.03 -21.36 -11.20
C CYS A 366 -17.44 -20.73 -9.94
N THR A 367 -16.51 -19.80 -10.14
CA THR A 367 -16.01 -18.91 -9.09
C THR A 367 -16.26 -17.46 -9.51
N GLN A 368 -16.88 -16.70 -8.62
CA GLN A 368 -16.97 -15.25 -8.71
C GLN A 368 -15.78 -14.62 -7.96
N LEU A 369 -15.04 -13.78 -8.67
CA LEU A 369 -13.88 -13.04 -8.16
C LEU A 369 -14.19 -11.55 -8.16
N LEU A 370 -13.80 -10.84 -7.09
CA LEU A 370 -13.75 -9.39 -7.10
C LEU A 370 -12.35 -8.96 -7.51
N VAL A 371 -12.23 -8.43 -8.72
CA VAL A 371 -10.96 -8.06 -9.34
C VAL A 371 -10.75 -6.55 -9.24
N HIS A 372 -9.54 -6.15 -8.85
CA HIS A 372 -9.09 -4.76 -8.77
C HIS A 372 -8.04 -4.50 -9.85
N PHE A 373 -8.28 -3.48 -10.66
CA PHE A 373 -7.37 -2.95 -11.66
C PHE A 373 -6.79 -1.64 -11.12
N LYS A 374 -5.48 -1.62 -10.86
CA LYS A 374 -4.80 -0.51 -10.20
C LYS A 374 -3.83 0.21 -11.16
N GLY A 375 -3.46 1.43 -10.82
CA GLY A 375 -2.50 2.26 -11.56
C GLY A 375 -3.12 3.30 -12.51
N PRO A 376 -2.28 4.04 -13.24
CA PRO A 376 -2.73 5.17 -14.08
C PRO A 376 -3.69 4.76 -15.20
N GLU A 377 -3.49 3.54 -15.72
CA GLU A 377 -4.21 2.95 -16.85
C GLU A 377 -5.29 1.94 -16.42
N ALA A 378 -5.78 1.99 -15.17
CA ALA A 378 -6.73 1.02 -14.61
C ALA A 378 -7.93 0.69 -15.52
N ASN A 379 -8.56 1.72 -16.12
CA ASN A 379 -9.68 1.55 -17.05
C ASN A 379 -9.31 0.74 -18.30
N LYS A 380 -8.12 0.99 -18.86
CA LYS A 380 -7.61 0.24 -20.01
C LYS A 380 -7.31 -1.21 -19.64
N LEU A 381 -6.74 -1.43 -18.45
CA LEU A 381 -6.49 -2.78 -17.93
C LEU A 381 -7.79 -3.58 -17.79
N GLU A 382 -8.85 -2.96 -17.27
CA GLU A 382 -10.18 -3.59 -17.16
C GLU A 382 -10.75 -3.98 -18.54
N GLN A 383 -10.65 -3.07 -19.52
CA GLN A 383 -11.15 -3.31 -20.87
C GLN A 383 -10.38 -4.43 -21.58
N ASP A 384 -9.06 -4.42 -21.51
CA ASP A 384 -8.20 -5.46 -22.09
C ASP A 384 -8.40 -6.81 -21.40
N PHE A 385 -8.60 -6.82 -20.08
CA PHE A 385 -8.95 -8.03 -19.34
C PHE A 385 -10.29 -8.60 -19.80
N SER A 386 -11.31 -7.75 -19.95
CA SER A 386 -12.63 -8.16 -20.45
C SER A 386 -12.56 -8.71 -21.87
N ARG A 387 -11.75 -8.09 -22.75
CA ARG A 387 -11.47 -8.58 -24.11
C ARG A 387 -10.73 -9.92 -24.06
N LEU A 388 -9.73 -10.06 -23.20
CA LEU A 388 -8.96 -11.29 -23.06
C LEU A 388 -9.84 -12.46 -22.61
N LEU A 389 -10.73 -12.26 -21.64
CA LEU A 389 -11.64 -13.32 -21.15
C LEU A 389 -12.74 -13.69 -22.15
N SER A 390 -13.20 -12.75 -22.98
CA SER A 390 -14.24 -12.99 -23.98
C SER A 390 -13.69 -13.64 -25.26
N THR A 391 -12.52 -13.20 -25.73
CA THR A 391 -11.92 -13.69 -26.99
C THR A 391 -10.89 -14.80 -26.79
N GLY A 392 -10.39 -14.98 -25.56
CA GLY A 392 -9.30 -15.90 -25.25
C GLY A 392 -7.92 -15.45 -25.76
N ARG A 393 -7.80 -14.22 -26.29
CA ARG A 393 -6.54 -13.71 -26.86
C ARG A 393 -6.39 -12.19 -26.68
N LEU A 394 -5.15 -11.73 -26.53
CA LEU A 394 -4.79 -10.32 -26.57
C LEU A 394 -3.56 -10.12 -27.47
N GLU A 395 -3.67 -9.28 -28.51
CA GLU A 395 -2.65 -9.13 -29.56
C GLU A 395 -1.44 -8.30 -29.14
N SER A 396 -1.63 -7.29 -28.28
CA SER A 396 -0.59 -6.48 -27.66
C SER A 396 -0.64 -6.60 -26.13
N PRO A 397 0.45 -6.35 -25.40
CA PRO A 397 0.38 -6.14 -23.96
C PRO A 397 -0.46 -4.90 -23.63
N SER A 398 -1.05 -4.87 -22.44
CA SER A 398 -1.91 -3.78 -21.96
C SER A 398 -1.09 -2.59 -21.46
N LEU A 399 0.07 -2.85 -20.85
CA LEU A 399 0.96 -1.83 -20.33
C LEU A 399 2.01 -1.45 -21.38
N TYR A 400 2.13 -0.14 -21.60
CA TYR A 400 3.21 0.42 -22.41
C TYR A 400 4.40 0.73 -21.51
N ILE A 401 5.59 0.26 -21.89
CA ILE A 401 6.82 0.45 -21.13
C ILE A 401 7.86 1.13 -22.04
N PRO A 402 8.21 2.41 -21.79
CA PRO A 402 9.15 3.15 -22.63
C PRO A 402 10.50 2.44 -22.77
N GLY A 403 10.95 2.21 -24.00
CA GLY A 403 12.25 1.57 -24.28
C GLY A 403 12.28 0.05 -24.09
N TYR A 404 11.17 -0.59 -23.70
CA TYR A 404 11.07 -2.04 -23.60
C TYR A 404 10.31 -2.63 -24.79
N LEU A 405 10.96 -3.53 -25.52
CA LEU A 405 10.34 -4.31 -26.58
C LEU A 405 9.95 -5.68 -26.04
N TYR A 406 8.66 -5.97 -26.07
CA TYR A 406 8.16 -7.27 -25.66
C TYR A 406 8.63 -8.37 -26.63
N PRO A 407 9.03 -9.55 -26.12
CA PRO A 407 9.44 -10.67 -26.97
C PRO A 407 8.35 -11.09 -27.97
N SER A 408 8.74 -11.43 -29.20
CA SER A 408 7.82 -11.86 -30.26
C SER A 408 7.11 -13.19 -29.93
N ASN A 409 7.72 -14.02 -29.09
CA ASN A 409 7.20 -15.31 -28.63
C ASN A 409 6.36 -15.21 -27.33
N ARG A 410 5.90 -14.02 -26.95
CA ARG A 410 5.11 -13.83 -25.73
C ARG A 410 3.81 -14.65 -25.72
N LYS A 411 3.35 -15.01 -24.52
CA LYS A 411 2.03 -15.61 -24.32
C LYS A 411 0.95 -14.57 -24.69
N SER A 412 0.11 -14.88 -25.67
CA SER A 412 -0.98 -14.01 -26.13
C SER A 412 -2.36 -14.62 -25.96
N ARG A 413 -2.44 -15.91 -25.60
CA ARG A 413 -3.69 -16.67 -25.45
C ARG A 413 -3.90 -17.09 -24.01
N LEU A 414 -5.18 -17.20 -23.64
CA LEU A 414 -5.64 -17.61 -22.33
C LEU A 414 -6.63 -18.77 -22.49
N SER A 415 -6.49 -19.81 -21.67
CA SER A 415 -7.30 -21.04 -21.75
C SER A 415 -8.55 -21.03 -20.87
N TYR A 416 -8.70 -20.01 -20.01
CA TYR A 416 -9.83 -19.88 -19.08
C TYR A 416 -11.08 -19.37 -19.81
N LYS A 417 -12.26 -19.83 -19.38
CA LYS A 417 -13.56 -19.44 -19.93
C LYS A 417 -14.42 -18.74 -18.89
N LEU A 418 -15.22 -17.77 -19.33
CA LEU A 418 -16.26 -17.17 -18.51
C LEU A 418 -17.40 -18.17 -18.24
N CYS A 419 -18.01 -18.07 -17.07
CA CYS A 419 -19.25 -18.78 -16.79
C CYS A 419 -20.43 -18.15 -17.53
N GLY A 420 -21.28 -18.98 -18.16
CA GLY A 420 -22.46 -18.53 -18.89
C GLY A 420 -22.23 -18.20 -20.38
N ALA A 421 -21.00 -18.25 -20.88
CA ALA A 421 -20.70 -17.97 -22.30
C ALA A 421 -21.18 -19.04 -23.29
N ASP A 422 -21.70 -20.19 -22.82
CA ASP A 422 -22.17 -21.30 -23.65
C ASP A 422 -23.70 -21.37 -23.80
N ASN A 423 -24.48 -20.40 -23.30
CA ASN A 423 -25.93 -20.36 -23.56
C ASN A 423 -26.30 -19.18 -24.49
N GLU A 424 -26.86 -19.56 -25.65
CA GLU A 424 -27.69 -18.79 -26.58
C GLU A 424 -27.05 -18.24 -27.89
N LYS A 425 -26.80 -19.17 -28.83
CA LYS A 425 -27.17 -18.98 -30.25
C LYS A 425 -28.70 -19.06 -30.47
N GLY A 426 -29.50 -18.59 -29.51
CA GLY A 426 -30.95 -18.61 -29.57
C GLY A 426 -31.49 -17.35 -28.92
N LYS A 427 -31.88 -16.38 -29.76
CA LYS A 427 -32.68 -15.17 -29.46
C LYS A 427 -33.06 -14.98 -27.98
N LEU A 428 -32.47 -14.00 -27.32
CA LEU A 428 -33.17 -13.23 -26.30
C LEU A 428 -32.69 -11.77 -26.33
N ASP A 429 -33.66 -10.86 -26.38
CA ASP A 429 -33.47 -9.42 -26.49
C ASP A 429 -32.68 -8.85 -25.32
N VAL A 430 -31.69 -8.02 -25.67
CA VAL A 430 -30.82 -7.32 -24.73
C VAL A 430 -31.59 -6.14 -24.13
N HIS A 431 -32.10 -6.30 -22.92
CA HIS A 431 -32.42 -5.16 -22.06
C HIS A 431 -31.23 -4.83 -21.16
N ILE A 432 -30.48 -3.80 -21.57
CA ILE A 432 -29.48 -3.12 -20.75
C ILE A 432 -30.23 -2.30 -19.68
N PHE A 433 -30.13 -2.70 -18.41
CA PHE A 433 -30.46 -1.81 -17.31
C PHE A 433 -29.26 -0.89 -17.04
N HIS A 434 -29.39 0.37 -17.44
CA HIS A 434 -28.64 1.46 -16.82
C HIS A 434 -29.23 1.69 -15.42
N ILE A 435 -28.42 1.50 -14.38
CA ILE A 435 -28.71 2.05 -13.06
C ILE A 435 -28.03 3.41 -13.03
N ARG A 436 -28.84 4.46 -12.82
CA ARG A 436 -28.42 5.86 -12.62
C ARG A 436 -27.69 6.03 -11.30
#